data_AF-A0A292RY80-F1
#
_entry.id   AF-A0A292RY80-F1
#
_cell.length_a   1.000
_cell.length_b   1.000
_cell.length_c   1.000
_cell.angle_alpha   90.00
_cell.angle_beta   90.00
_cell.angle_gamma   90.00
#
_symmetry.space_group_name_H-M   'P 1'
#
loop_
_entity.id
_entity.type
_entity.pdbx_description
1 polymer ?
#
loop_
_entity_poly.entity_id
_entity_poly.type
_entity_poly.pdbx_seq_one_letter_code
_entity_poly.pdbx_strand_id
1 'polypeptide(L)'
;MIQDIGHEFGVTTGRPRRCGWFDSVIMKYAVLVGGITKVALTKIDVFDTFDEIKICTAYKDCRNDKVYTTYPTDVFIHKYLEPIYETVPGWKTPISSIRKYEDLPENAKKYIEKVEDLIGAPIGIISVGPDREQTIFR
;
A
#
# COMPACT_ATOMS: atom_id res chain seq x y z
N MET A 1 2.68 -8.13 -13.94
CA MET A 1 3.42 -7.66 -12.73
C MET A 1 2.71 -6.41 -12.20
N ILE A 2 2.86 -5.99 -10.92
CA ILE A 2 2.17 -4.77 -10.37
C ILE A 2 2.35 -3.56 -11.31
N GLN A 3 3.54 -3.41 -11.87
CA GLN A 3 3.91 -2.36 -12.81
C GLN A 3 3.00 -2.32 -14.05
N ASP A 4 2.73 -3.47 -14.66
CA ASP A 4 1.95 -3.57 -15.89
C ASP A 4 0.47 -3.25 -15.62
N ILE A 5 -0.10 -3.88 -14.59
CA ILE A 5 -1.52 -3.71 -14.22
C ILE A 5 -1.79 -2.27 -13.78
N GLY A 6 -0.88 -1.68 -13.02
CA GLY A 6 -0.98 -0.29 -12.55
C GLY A 6 -0.64 0.78 -13.59
N HIS A 7 -0.23 0.38 -14.80
CA HIS A 7 0.27 1.28 -15.84
C HIS A 7 1.39 2.22 -15.34
N GLU A 8 2.35 1.69 -14.60
CA GLU A 8 3.41 2.47 -13.93
C GLU A 8 4.57 2.82 -14.87
N PHE A 9 4.24 3.63 -15.89
CA PHE A 9 5.16 4.13 -16.91
C PHE A 9 5.10 5.66 -16.99
N GLY A 10 6.21 6.30 -17.34
CA GLY A 10 6.24 7.73 -17.61
C GLY A 10 5.38 8.09 -18.83
N VAL A 11 4.44 9.03 -18.68
CA VAL A 11 3.46 9.39 -19.72
C VAL A 11 4.12 9.83 -21.03
N THR A 12 5.20 10.61 -20.95
CA THR A 12 5.91 11.12 -22.14
C THR A 12 7.00 10.16 -22.63
N THR A 13 7.77 9.59 -21.70
CA THR A 13 8.99 8.84 -22.03
C THR A 13 8.79 7.34 -22.16
N GLY A 14 7.65 6.82 -21.69
CA GLY A 14 7.40 5.38 -21.57
C GLY A 14 8.32 4.68 -20.56
N ARG A 15 9.14 5.41 -19.79
CA ARG A 15 10.12 4.80 -18.88
C ARG A 15 9.40 4.04 -17.76
N PRO A 16 9.73 2.76 -17.51
CA PRO A 16 9.14 1.99 -16.42
C PRO A 16 9.52 2.56 -15.05
N ARG A 17 8.54 2.66 -14.14
CA ARG A 17 8.76 3.06 -12.74
C ARG A 17 9.00 1.84 -11.88
N ARG A 18 9.91 1.93 -10.91
CA ARG A 18 10.13 0.84 -9.96
C ARG A 18 8.88 0.68 -9.08
N CYS A 19 8.37 -0.55 -8.98
CA CYS A 19 7.23 -0.89 -8.15
C CYS A 19 7.69 -1.80 -7.00
N GLY A 20 6.96 -1.75 -5.90
CA GLY A 20 7.15 -2.60 -4.74
C GLY A 20 5.83 -2.79 -4.00
N TRP A 21 5.88 -3.56 -2.93
CA TRP A 21 4.74 -3.74 -2.02
C TRP A 21 4.48 -2.48 -1.20
N PHE A 22 3.28 -2.39 -0.62
CA PHE A 22 2.94 -1.30 0.27
C PHE A 22 3.86 -1.30 1.49
N ASP A 23 4.36 -0.12 1.86
CA ASP A 23 5.27 0.06 2.98
C ASP A 23 4.60 0.86 4.08
N SER A 24 4.20 0.17 5.15
CA SER A 24 3.51 0.82 6.27
C SER A 24 4.49 1.55 7.18
N VAL A 25 5.78 1.23 7.19
CA VAL A 25 6.78 1.86 8.05
C VAL A 25 6.99 3.31 7.62
N ILE A 26 7.19 3.53 6.32
CA ILE A 26 7.31 4.89 5.77
C ILE A 26 5.96 5.64 5.80
N MET A 27 4.85 4.94 5.54
CA MET A 27 3.53 5.59 5.57
C MET A 27 3.14 6.04 6.98
N LYS A 28 3.39 5.23 8.01
CA LYS A 28 3.20 5.61 9.42
C LYS A 28 4.03 6.84 9.79
N TYR A 29 5.26 6.91 9.29
CA TYR A 29 6.10 8.10 9.47
C TYR A 29 5.50 9.32 8.76
N ALA A 30 5.01 9.18 7.53
CA ALA A 30 4.34 10.25 6.79
C ALA A 30 3.09 10.76 7.51
N VAL A 31 2.28 9.87 8.08
CA VAL A 31 1.12 10.22 8.93
C VAL A 31 1.55 11.06 10.12
N LEU A 32 2.57 10.61 10.84
CA LEU A 32 3.10 11.28 12.03
C LEU A 32 3.61 12.70 11.70
N VAL A 33 4.48 12.84 10.70
CA VAL A 33 5.09 14.15 10.38
C VAL A 33 4.15 15.11 9.66
N GLY A 34 3.19 14.58 8.91
CA GLY A 34 2.20 15.37 8.18
C GLY A 34 0.97 15.75 8.99
N GLY A 35 0.80 15.21 10.20
CA GLY A 35 -0.44 15.38 10.98
C GLY A 35 -1.67 14.87 10.24
N ILE A 36 -1.53 13.77 9.48
CA ILE A 36 -2.57 13.26 8.59
C ILE A 36 -3.70 12.65 9.42
N THR A 37 -4.92 13.16 9.24
CA THR A 37 -6.11 12.69 9.97
C THR A 37 -6.93 11.65 9.20
N LYS A 38 -6.81 11.62 7.86
CA LYS A 38 -7.40 10.63 6.96
C LYS A 38 -6.48 10.42 5.75
N VAL A 39 -6.37 9.18 5.29
CA VAL A 39 -5.56 8.79 4.13
C VAL A 39 -6.44 8.44 2.93
N ALA A 40 -5.96 8.77 1.73
CA ALA A 40 -6.51 8.26 0.48
C ALA A 40 -5.68 7.07 0.01
N LEU A 41 -6.28 5.88 -0.04
CA LEU A 41 -5.66 4.66 -0.53
C LEU A 41 -6.12 4.40 -1.98
N THR A 42 -5.20 4.50 -2.93
CA THR A 42 -5.53 4.48 -4.35
C THR A 42 -5.05 3.22 -5.05
N LYS A 43 -5.64 2.94 -6.22
CA LYS A 43 -5.25 1.83 -7.10
C LYS A 43 -5.29 0.45 -6.44
N ILE A 44 -6.23 0.21 -5.52
CA ILE A 44 -6.30 -1.11 -4.90
C ILE A 44 -6.73 -2.19 -5.90
N ASP A 45 -7.41 -1.82 -6.99
CA ASP A 45 -7.79 -2.68 -8.12
C ASP A 45 -6.60 -3.37 -8.81
N VAL A 46 -5.38 -2.84 -8.65
CA VAL A 46 -4.15 -3.48 -9.14
C VAL A 46 -3.93 -4.87 -8.52
N PHE A 47 -4.52 -5.14 -7.35
CA PHE A 47 -4.40 -6.43 -6.67
C PHE A 47 -5.54 -7.42 -6.99
N ASP A 48 -6.45 -7.09 -7.92
CA ASP A 48 -7.64 -7.91 -8.24
C ASP A 48 -7.33 -9.34 -8.64
N THR A 49 -6.15 -9.60 -9.21
CA THR A 49 -5.75 -10.94 -9.69
C THR A 49 -4.78 -11.67 -8.77
N PHE A 50 -4.43 -11.09 -7.62
CA PHE A 50 -3.38 -11.63 -6.75
C PHE A 50 -3.95 -12.70 -5.80
N ASP A 51 -3.20 -13.79 -5.61
CA ASP A 51 -3.50 -14.79 -4.57
C ASP A 51 -3.10 -14.27 -3.18
N GLU A 52 -1.99 -13.54 -3.11
CA GLU A 52 -1.41 -13.00 -1.88
C GLU A 52 -0.86 -11.58 -2.12
N ILE A 53 -0.98 -10.74 -1.10
CA ILE A 53 -0.48 -9.36 -1.09
C ILE A 53 0.45 -9.21 0.12
N LYS A 54 1.62 -8.62 -0.10
CA LYS A 54 2.58 -8.37 0.98
C LYS A 54 2.52 -6.91 1.42
N ILE A 55 2.69 -6.69 2.72
CA ILE A 55 2.79 -5.37 3.34
C ILE A 55 4.09 -5.34 4.15
N CYS A 56 4.97 -4.38 3.89
CA CYS A 56 6.19 -4.20 4.69
C CYS A 56 5.81 -3.56 6.02
N THR A 57 6.04 -4.29 7.13
CA THR A 57 5.64 -3.89 8.49
C THR A 57 6.82 -3.48 9.36
N ALA A 58 8.04 -3.85 8.97
CA ALA A 58 9.28 -3.47 9.65
C ALA A 58 10.47 -3.57 8.69
N TYR A 59 11.59 -2.98 9.09
CA TYR A 59 12.88 -3.19 8.41
C TYR A 59 13.85 -3.93 9.32
N LYS A 60 14.64 -4.85 8.76
CA LYS A 60 15.74 -5.52 9.43
C LYS A 60 17.06 -4.97 8.92
N ASP A 61 17.93 -4.50 9.80
CA ASP A 61 19.30 -4.12 9.45
C ASP A 61 20.19 -5.36 9.39
N CYS A 62 20.67 -5.71 8.20
CA CYS A 62 21.46 -6.93 7.99
C CYS A 62 22.86 -6.90 8.64
N ARG A 63 23.30 -5.75 9.18
CA ARG A 63 24.60 -5.61 9.84
C ARG A 63 24.58 -6.03 11.32
N ASN A 64 23.42 -5.89 11.98
CA ASN A 64 23.28 -6.06 13.43
C ASN A 64 21.96 -6.70 13.86
N ASP A 65 21.15 -7.19 12.92
CA ASP A 65 19.83 -7.79 13.13
C ASP A 65 18.78 -6.90 13.82
N LYS A 66 19.04 -5.58 13.94
CA LYS A 66 18.09 -4.65 14.56
C LYS A 66 16.84 -4.51 13.70
N VAL A 67 15.69 -4.61 14.35
CA VAL A 67 14.37 -4.43 13.73
C VAL A 67 13.83 -3.03 14.00
N TYR A 68 13.41 -2.36 12.93
CA TYR A 68 12.83 -1.02 12.95
C TYR A 68 11.35 -1.11 12.59
N THR A 69 10.47 -0.79 13.55
CA THR A 69 9.02 -0.64 13.34
C THR A 69 8.59 0.82 13.12
N THR A 70 9.57 1.73 13.17
CA THR A 70 9.44 3.15 12.81
C THR A 70 10.51 3.48 11.79
N TYR A 71 10.22 4.47 10.92
CA TYR A 71 11.12 4.82 9.84
C TYR A 71 12.48 5.33 10.37
N PRO A 72 13.60 4.67 10.03
CA PRO A 72 14.93 5.14 10.42
C PRO A 72 15.31 6.35 9.57
N THR A 73 15.49 7.51 10.20
CA THR A 73 15.77 8.77 9.50
C THR A 73 17.21 8.91 9.02
N ASP A 74 18.13 8.06 9.48
CA ASP A 74 19.49 7.98 8.94
C ASP A 74 19.48 7.28 7.57
N VAL A 75 19.66 8.06 6.50
CA VAL A 75 19.63 7.55 5.13
C VAL A 75 20.82 6.62 4.81
N PHE A 76 21.95 6.76 5.51
CA PHE A 76 23.15 5.98 5.21
C PHE A 76 22.98 4.49 5.54
N ILE A 77 22.02 4.16 6.43
CA ILE A 77 21.74 2.78 6.80
C ILE A 77 20.75 2.09 5.85
N HIS A 78 20.01 2.81 5.01
CA HIS A 78 18.91 2.25 4.20
C HIS A 78 19.35 1.15 3.23
N LYS A 79 20.57 1.23 2.70
CA LYS A 79 21.13 0.18 1.83
C LYS A 79 21.33 -1.17 2.52
N TYR A 80 21.26 -1.21 3.86
CA TYR A 80 21.39 -2.42 4.68
C TYR A 80 20.03 -2.88 5.23
N LEU A 81 18.94 -2.19 4.90
CA LEU A 81 17.61 -2.51 5.41
C LEU A 81 16.91 -3.48 4.47
N GLU A 82 16.50 -4.62 5.02
CA GLU A 82 15.65 -5.59 4.34
C GLU A 82 14.21 -5.48 4.87
N PRO A 83 13.19 -5.44 3.99
CA PRO A 83 11.81 -5.37 4.41
C PRO A 83 11.34 -6.69 5.03
N ILE A 84 10.69 -6.59 6.20
CA ILE A 84 9.93 -7.69 6.81
C ILE A 84 8.49 -7.54 6.33
N TYR A 85 8.01 -8.58 5.64
CA TYR A 85 6.66 -8.61 5.08
C TYR A 85 5.70 -9.42 5.94
N GLU A 86 4.51 -8.86 6.15
CA GLU A 86 3.32 -9.65 6.45
C GLU A 86 2.58 -9.95 5.14
N THR A 87 2.00 -11.15 5.03
CA THR A 87 1.27 -11.58 3.84
C THR A 87 -0.20 -11.73 4.18
N VAL A 88 -1.07 -11.14 3.34
CA VAL A 88 -2.51 -11.26 3.45
C VAL A 88 -3.09 -11.89 2.19
N PRO A 89 -4.22 -12.61 2.28
CA PRO A 89 -4.85 -13.19 1.09
C PRO A 89 -5.36 -12.07 0.16
N GLY A 90 -5.15 -12.24 -1.13
CA GLY A 90 -5.81 -11.43 -2.15
C GLY A 90 -7.28 -11.80 -2.32
N TRP A 91 -7.99 -11.11 -3.21
CA TRP A 91 -9.44 -11.29 -3.38
C TRP A 91 -9.88 -11.87 -4.71
N LYS A 92 -8.98 -12.00 -5.70
CA LYS A 92 -9.24 -12.66 -7.00
C LYS A 92 -10.56 -12.27 -7.70
N THR A 93 -10.98 -11.03 -7.51
CA THR A 93 -12.29 -10.52 -7.92
C THR A 93 -12.12 -9.09 -8.43
N PRO A 94 -12.64 -8.74 -9.62
CA PRO A 94 -12.56 -7.38 -10.12
C PRO A 94 -13.38 -6.42 -9.25
N ILE A 95 -12.79 -5.31 -8.81
CA ILE A 95 -13.47 -4.32 -7.94
C ILE A 95 -13.76 -2.98 -8.61
N SER A 96 -13.38 -2.84 -9.88
CA SER A 96 -13.40 -1.55 -10.59
C SER A 96 -14.80 -0.94 -10.80
N SER A 97 -15.86 -1.75 -10.72
CA SER A 97 -17.26 -1.30 -10.77
C SER A 97 -17.88 -1.00 -9.40
N ILE A 98 -17.17 -1.28 -8.29
CA ILE A 98 -17.70 -1.10 -6.94
C ILE A 98 -17.72 0.38 -6.56
N ARG A 99 -18.79 0.82 -5.89
CA ARG A 99 -19.00 2.23 -5.50
C ARG A 99 -19.22 2.44 -4.00
N LYS A 100 -19.40 1.36 -3.25
CA LYS A 100 -19.61 1.39 -1.80
C LYS A 100 -18.64 0.46 -1.10
N TYR A 101 -18.22 0.83 0.10
CA TYR A 101 -17.28 0.03 0.89
C TYR A 101 -17.86 -1.35 1.26
N GLU A 102 -19.14 -1.40 1.61
CA GLU A 102 -19.85 -2.64 1.98
C GLU A 102 -19.85 -3.71 0.88
N ASP A 103 -19.77 -3.29 -0.38
CA ASP A 103 -19.79 -4.17 -1.55
C ASP A 103 -18.38 -4.73 -1.89
N LEU A 104 -17.32 -4.24 -1.23
CA LEU A 104 -15.96 -4.74 -1.45
C LEU A 104 -15.82 -6.20 -0.97
N PRO A 105 -15.01 -7.01 -1.67
CA PRO A 105 -14.66 -8.35 -1.21
C PRO A 105 -14.09 -8.32 0.20
N GLU A 106 -14.39 -9.36 0.98
CA GLU A 106 -13.98 -9.45 2.38
C GLU A 106 -12.46 -9.29 2.57
N ASN A 107 -11.66 -9.90 1.70
CA ASN A 107 -10.20 -9.77 1.77
C ASN A 107 -9.71 -8.37 1.41
N ALA A 108 -10.42 -7.62 0.55
CA ALA A 108 -10.08 -6.23 0.25
C ALA A 108 -10.36 -5.32 1.45
N LYS A 109 -11.49 -5.52 2.14
CA LYS A 109 -11.80 -4.80 3.40
C LYS A 109 -10.75 -5.09 4.48
N LYS A 110 -10.39 -6.36 4.67
CA LYS A 110 -9.32 -6.76 5.61
C LYS A 110 -7.96 -6.16 5.26
N TYR A 111 -7.61 -6.05 3.97
CA TYR A 111 -6.41 -5.36 3.54
C TYR A 111 -6.44 -3.88 3.94
N ILE A 112 -7.56 -3.19 3.71
CA ILE A 112 -7.75 -1.78 4.07
C ILE A 112 -7.64 -1.59 5.60
N GLU A 113 -8.37 -2.39 6.38
CA GLU A 113 -8.34 -2.34 7.85
C GLU A 113 -6.93 -2.60 8.39
N LYS A 114 -6.21 -3.58 7.82
CA LYS A 114 -4.82 -3.86 8.19
C LYS A 114 -3.90 -2.67 7.90
N VAL A 115 -4.08 -2.00 6.76
CA VAL A 115 -3.32 -0.79 6.44
C VAL A 115 -3.63 0.33 7.44
N GLU A 116 -4.91 0.54 7.82
CA GLU A 116 -5.30 1.51 8.86
C GLU A 116 -4.59 1.24 10.18
N ASP A 117 -4.62 0.00 10.65
CA ASP A 117 -3.98 -0.42 11.90
C ASP A 117 -2.47 -0.17 11.89
N LEU A 118 -1.81 -0.50 10.78
CA LEU A 118 -0.36 -0.37 10.66
C LEU A 118 0.09 1.10 10.60
N ILE A 119 -0.66 1.96 9.91
CA ILE A 119 -0.28 3.38 9.73
C ILE A 119 -0.82 4.27 10.86
N GLY A 120 -1.81 3.80 11.63
CA GLY A 120 -2.41 4.54 12.74
C GLY A 120 -3.31 5.70 12.31
N ALA A 121 -3.86 5.64 11.10
CA ALA A 121 -4.79 6.64 10.57
C ALA A 121 -5.87 5.98 9.71
N PRO A 122 -7.11 6.49 9.75
CA PRO A 122 -8.20 5.94 8.97
C PRO A 122 -8.02 6.21 7.46
N ILE A 123 -8.46 5.26 6.63
CA ILE A 123 -8.62 5.42 5.18
C ILE A 123 -10.01 6.01 4.92
N GLY A 124 -10.04 7.27 4.46
CA GLY A 124 -11.29 7.98 4.15
C GLY A 124 -11.65 7.99 2.67
N ILE A 125 -10.69 7.69 1.79
CA ILE A 125 -10.90 7.65 0.34
C ILE A 125 -10.24 6.38 -0.19
N ILE A 126 -10.97 5.62 -1.00
CA ILE A 126 -10.49 4.39 -1.64
C ILE A 126 -10.71 4.51 -3.15
N SER A 127 -9.68 4.38 -3.96
CA SER A 127 -9.82 4.32 -5.43
C SER A 127 -9.66 2.89 -5.93
N VAL A 128 -10.64 2.47 -6.74
CA VAL A 128 -10.75 1.17 -7.40
C VAL A 128 -10.58 1.28 -8.92
N GLY A 129 -9.96 2.35 -9.38
CA GLY A 129 -9.67 2.57 -10.80
C GLY A 129 -9.32 4.03 -11.11
N PRO A 130 -8.99 4.33 -12.37
CA PRO A 130 -8.53 5.65 -12.80
C PRO A 130 -9.62 6.72 -12.90
N ASP A 131 -10.89 6.34 -13.09
CA ASP A 131 -11.97 7.29 -13.31
C ASP A 131 -12.44 7.92 -11.99
N ARG A 132 -12.96 9.16 -12.07
CA ARG A 132 -13.46 9.90 -10.91
C ARG A 132 -14.54 9.11 -10.14
N GLU A 133 -15.44 8.46 -10.86
CA GLU A 133 -16.53 7.66 -10.30
C GLU A 133 -16.03 6.38 -9.62
N GLN A 134 -14.78 5.96 -9.85
CA GLN A 134 -14.16 4.80 -9.21
C GLN A 134 -13.52 5.15 -7.85
N THR A 135 -14.11 6.12 -7.16
CA THR A 135 -13.67 6.60 -5.85
C THR A 135 -14.78 6.38 -4.81
N ILE A 136 -14.45 5.67 -3.73
CA ILE A 136 -15.32 5.36 -2.60
C ILE A 136 -14.93 6.28 -1.43
N PHE A 137 -15.92 6.87 -0.75
CA PHE A 137 -15.72 7.77 0.39
C PHE A 137 -16.19 7.11 1.70
N ARG A 138 -15.41 7.31 2.78
CA ARG A 138 -15.62 6.75 4.13
C ARG A 138 -15.35 7.76 5.26
#